data_AF-A0A364LK13-F1
#
_entry.id   AF-A0A364LK13-F1
#
_cell.length_a   1.000
_cell.length_b   1.000
_cell.length_c   1.000
_cell.angle_alpha   90.00
_cell.angle_beta   90.00
_cell.angle_gamma   90.00
#
_symmetry.space_group_name_H-M   'P 1'
#
loop_
_entity.id
_entity.type
_entity.pdbx_description
1 polymer ?
#
loop_
_entity_poly.entity_id
_entity_poly.type
_entity_poly.pdbx_seq_one_letter_code
_entity_poly.pdbx_strand_id
1 'polypeptide(L)' 'MKWVKLKKYCVESGDTANAVHSKRKRGVWIDGLHCKVGPDGNLWVNLIEVEKWVENGNLGTLQRLQLG' A
#
# COMPACT_ATOMS: atom_id res chain seq x y z
N MET A 1 -8.92 -9.58 11.62
CA MET A 1 -7.52 -9.76 11.18
C MET A 1 -7.07 -8.49 10.49
N LYS A 2 -5.92 -7.91 10.85
CA LYS A 2 -5.45 -6.62 10.28
C LYS A 2 -4.54 -6.78 9.07
N TRP A 3 -3.85 -7.92 9.01
CA TRP A 3 -2.88 -8.25 7.97
C TRP A 3 -3.51 -9.22 6.98
N VAL A 4 -3.42 -8.90 5.69
CA VAL A 4 -3.84 -9.77 4.59
C VAL A 4 -2.67 -10.03 3.66
N LYS A 5 -2.64 -11.20 3.03
CA LYS A 5 -1.62 -11.49 2.01
C LYS A 5 -1.79 -10.54 0.83
N LEU A 6 -0.69 -10.11 0.22
CA LEU A 6 -0.70 -9.25 -0.97
C LEU A 6 -1.65 -9.79 -2.05
N LYS A 7 -1.62 -11.09 -2.32
CA LYS A 7 -2.51 -11.72 -3.30
C LYS A 7 -4.00 -11.51 -2.99
N LYS A 8 -4.39 -11.56 -1.71
CA LYS A 8 -5.77 -11.33 -1.30
C LYS A 8 -6.13 -9.84 -1.40
N TYR A 9 -5.24 -8.97 -0.93
CA TYR A 9 -5.39 -7.52 -1.08
C TYR A 9 -5.61 -7.13 -2.54
N CYS A 10 -4.79 -7.65 -3.47
CA CYS A 10 -4.92 -7.37 -4.89
C CYS A 10 -6.30 -7.77 -5.47
N VAL A 11 -6.89 -8.85 -4.97
CA VAL A 11 -8.23 -9.30 -5.38
C VAL A 11 -9.32 -8.40 -4.82
N GLU A 12 -9.18 -7.96 -3.56
CA GLU A 12 -10.19 -7.14 -2.87
C GLU A 12 -10.15 -5.66 -3.31
N SER A 13 -8.95 -5.07 -3.48
CA SER A 13 -8.79 -3.66 -3.85
C SER A 13 -8.72 -3.44 -5.36
N GLY A 14 -8.45 -4.47 -6.15
CA GLY A 14 -8.14 -4.35 -7.58
C GLY A 14 -6.74 -3.82 -7.88
N ASP A 15 -5.90 -3.55 -6.87
CA ASP A 15 -4.50 -3.18 -7.09
C ASP A 15 -3.68 -4.37 -7.61
N THR A 16 -2.67 -4.10 -8.43
CA THR A 16 -1.70 -5.12 -8.82
C THR A 16 -0.56 -5.23 -7.81
N ALA A 17 0.06 -6.41 -7.71
CA ALA A 17 1.25 -6.60 -6.89
C ALA A 17 2.35 -5.56 -7.25
N ASN A 18 2.51 -5.28 -8.54
CA ASN A 18 3.44 -4.28 -9.05
C ASN A 18 3.14 -2.86 -8.54
N ALA A 19 1.86 -2.48 -8.42
CA ALA A 19 1.47 -1.19 -7.86
C ALA A 19 1.87 -1.10 -6.38
N VAL A 20 1.64 -2.15 -5.60
CA VAL A 20 2.06 -2.22 -4.20
C VAL A 20 3.59 -2.17 -4.06
N HIS A 21 4.32 -2.94 -4.86
CA HIS A 21 5.79 -2.88 -4.89
C HIS A 21 6.30 -1.49 -5.29
N SER A 22 5.62 -0.81 -6.21
CA SER A 22 5.97 0.56 -6.62
C SER A 22 5.69 1.57 -5.51
N LYS A 23 4.57 1.45 -4.78
CA LYS A 23 4.25 2.29 -3.61
C LYS A 23 5.29 2.09 -2.50
N ARG A 24 5.69 0.85 -2.23
CA ARG A 24 6.78 0.51 -1.30
C ARG A 24 8.12 1.09 -1.75
N LYS A 25 8.48 0.93 -3.03
CA LYS A 25 9.73 1.46 -3.61
C LYS A 25 9.79 2.99 -3.57
N ARG A 26 8.65 3.66 -3.77
CA ARG A 26 8.51 5.12 -3.70
C ARG A 26 8.52 5.66 -2.26
N GLY A 27 8.56 4.80 -1.25
CA GLY A 27 8.51 5.20 0.16
C GLY A 27 7.12 5.63 0.64
N VAL A 28 6.08 5.44 -0.17
CA VAL A 28 4.69 5.73 0.21
C VAL A 28 4.21 4.69 1.22
N TRP A 29 4.56 3.43 1.01
CA TRP A 29 4.26 2.34 1.93
C TRP A 29 5.51 1.96 2.71
N ILE A 30 5.42 2.15 4.02
CA ILE A 30 6.50 1.86 4.97
C ILE A 30 6.43 0.38 5.39
N ASP A 31 7.58 -0.29 5.32
CA ASP A 31 7.75 -1.67 5.78
C ASP A 31 7.70 -1.72 7.33
N GLY A 32 6.92 -2.63 7.89
CA GLY A 32 6.57 -2.70 9.31
C GLY A 32 5.29 -1.94 9.71
N LEU A 33 4.81 -1.00 8.89
CA LEU A 33 3.58 -0.22 9.16
C LEU A 33 2.45 -0.60 8.17
N HIS A 34 2.65 -0.29 6.88
CA HIS A 34 1.67 -0.51 5.81
C HIS A 34 1.81 -1.89 5.18
N CYS A 35 3.04 -2.38 5.05
CA CYS A 35 3.35 -3.69 4.53
C CYS A 35 4.43 -4.36 5.40
N LYS A 36 4.51 -5.69 5.38
CA LYS A 36 5.60 -6.44 6.02
C LYS A 36 5.84 -7.76 5.31
N VAL A 37 7.07 -8.24 5.31
CA VAL A 37 7.37 -9.61 4.87
C VAL A 37 7.10 -10.56 6.04
N GLY A 38 6.22 -11.53 5.82
CA GLY A 38 5.95 -12.58 6.81
C GLY A 38 7.07 -13.62 6.86
N PRO A 39 7.09 -14.48 7.89
CA PRO A 39 8.06 -15.58 7.98
C PRO A 39 7.99 -16.55 6.79
N ASP A 40 6.83 -16.62 6.12
CA ASP A 40 6.62 -17.42 4.91
C ASP A 40 7.24 -16.80 3.63
N GLY A 41 7.99 -15.69 3.74
CA GLY A 41 8.53 -14.94 2.60
C GLY A 41 7.50 -14.14 1.78
N ASN A 42 6.22 -14.20 2.15
CA ASN A 42 5.14 -13.49 1.47
C ASN A 42 4.96 -12.06 2.00
N LEU A 43 4.60 -11.12 1.13
CA LEU A 43 4.22 -9.77 1.54
C LEU A 43 2.82 -9.77 2.14
N TRP A 44 2.71 -9.20 3.33
CA TRP A 44 1.47 -8.92 4.03
C TRP A 44 1.21 -7.42 4.02
N VAL A 45 -0.05 -7.05 3.80
CA VAL A 45 -0.54 -5.68 3.74
C VAL A 45 -1.43 -5.45 4.96
N ASN A 46 -1.21 -4.34 5.65
CA ASN A 46 -2.05 -3.92 6.77
C ASN A 46 -3.20 -3.09 6.24
N LEU A 47 -4.40 -3.65 6.20
CA LEU A 47 -5.57 -2.96 5.64
C LEU A 47 -5.86 -1.66 6.37
N ILE A 48 -5.75 -1.64 7.71
CA ILE A 48 -6.08 -0.47 8.52
C ILE A 48 -5.17 0.71 8.20
N GLU A 49 -3.85 0.48 8.13
CA GLU A 49 -2.90 1.56 7.83
C GLU A 49 -3.00 2.00 6.36
N VAL A 50 -3.31 1.06 5.45
CA VAL A 50 -3.56 1.39 4.04
C VAL A 50 -4.86 2.19 3.89
N GLU A 51 -5.94 1.83 4.58
CA GLU A 51 -7.20 2.58 4.60
C GLU A 51 -6.98 3.98 5.16
N LYS A 52 -6.30 4.10 6.30
CA LYS A 52 -5.88 5.42 6.82
C LYS A 52 -5.06 6.20 5.80
N TRP A 53 -4.13 5.57 5.09
CA TRP A 53 -3.35 6.23 4.05
C TRP A 53 -4.23 6.68 2.88
N VAL A 54 -5.24 5.90 2.48
CA VAL A 54 -6.22 6.28 1.45
C VAL A 54 -7.09 7.44 1.93
N GLU A 55 -7.59 7.40 3.17
CA GLU A 55 -8.41 8.46 3.78
C GLU A 55 -7.61 9.77 3.94
N ASN A 56 -6.33 9.68 4.29
CA ASN A 56 -5.40 10.81 4.33
C ASN A 56 -4.86 11.19 2.93
N GLY A 57 -5.20 10.40 1.90
CA GLY A 57 -4.61 10.42 0.58
C GLY A 57 -5.17 11.49 -0.34
N ASN A 58 -4.86 12.76 -0.08
CA ASN A 58 -4.95 13.81 -1.10
C ASN A 58 -4.01 15.03 -0.92
N LEU A 59 -3.24 15.13 0.16
CA LEU A 59 -2.37 16.30 0.38
C LEU A 59 -1.06 16.28 -0.43
N GLY A 60 -0.56 15.10 -0.81
CA GLY A 60 0.72 14.97 -1.54
C GLY A 60 0.61 14.78 -3.06
N THR A 61 -0.52 14.29 -3.56
CA THR A 61 -0.67 13.92 -4.99
C THR A 61 -1.21 15.08 -5.85
N LEU A 62 -1.95 16.03 -5.26
CA LEU A 62 -2.46 17.20 -5.99
C LEU A 62 -1.37 18.20 -6.41
N GLN A 63 -0.20 18.22 -5.76
CA GLN A 63 0.90 19.11 -6.14
C GLN A 63 1.58 18.75 -7.46
N ARG A 64 1.38 17.54 -8.00
CA ARG A 64 2.05 17.12 -9.24
C ARG A 64 1.17 17.23 -10.49
N LEU A 65 -0.12 17.55 -10.34
CA LEU A 65 -1.07 17.73 -11.45
C LEU A 65 -1.37 19.21 -11.76
N GLN A 66 -0.74 20.17 -11.07
CA GLN A 66 -0.91 21.62 -11.30
C GLN A 66 0.31 22.32 -11.95
N LEU A 67 1.28 21.57 -12.48
CA LEU A 67 2.42 22.10 -13.25
C LEU A 67 2.44 21.54 -14.67
N GLY A 68 1.31 21.70 -15.37
CA GLY A 68 1.17 21.47 -16.81
C GLY A 68 0.43 22.63 -17.45
#